data_AF-A0A3A1P3P4-F1
#
_entry.id   AF-A0A3A1P3P4-F1
#
_cell.length_a   1.000
_cell.length_b   1.000
_cell.length_c   1.000
_cell.angle_alpha   90.00
_cell.angle_beta   90.00
_cell.angle_gamma   90.00
#
_symmetry.space_group_name_H-M   'P 1'
#
loop_
_entity.id
_entity.type
_entity.pdbx_description
1 polymer ?
#
loop_
_entity_poly.entity_id
_entity_poly.type
_entity_poly.pdbx_seq_one_letter_code
_entity_poly.pdbx_strand_id
1 'polypeptide(L)' 'MSTNAQLAAKLLRDASMFFRQVGEQNPPVAEQMNQNAAAYEQVAQMVEADPLGALPDAAEA' A
#
# COMPACT_ATOMS: atom_id res chain seq x y z
N MET A 1 -2.94 23.29 -1.25
CA MET A 1 -1.99 22.64 -0.31
C MET A 1 -2.41 21.19 -0.19
N SER A 2 -1.46 20.26 -0.19
CA SER A 2 -1.78 18.85 0.05
C SER A 2 -2.07 18.63 1.54
N THR A 3 -3.07 17.84 1.87
CA THR A 3 -3.34 17.41 3.25
C THR A 3 -2.33 16.33 3.68
N ASN A 4 -2.19 16.12 4.99
CA ASN A 4 -1.37 15.02 5.52
C ASN A 4 -1.82 13.65 4.97
N ALA A 5 -3.14 13.46 4.78
CA ALA A 5 -3.70 12.24 4.19
C ALA A 5 -3.25 12.06 2.73
N GLN A 6 -3.25 13.12 1.92
CA GLN A 6 -2.77 13.07 0.54
C GLN A 6 -1.27 12.77 0.47
N LEU A 7 -0.47 13.33 1.39
CA LEU A 7 0.96 13.00 1.48
C LEU A 7 1.18 11.54 1.87
N ALA A 8 0.45 11.04 2.87
CA ALA A 8 0.53 9.65 3.30
C ALA A 8 0.14 8.67 2.19
N ALA A 9 -0.98 8.91 1.51
CA ALA A 9 -1.43 8.10 0.38
C ALA A 9 -0.39 8.08 -0.76
N LYS A 10 0.23 9.23 -1.07
CA LYS A 10 1.32 9.28 -2.05
C LYS A 10 2.52 8.42 -1.63
N LEU A 11 2.98 8.55 -0.38
CA LEU A 11 4.12 7.76 0.11
C LEU A 11 3.83 6.26 0.08
N LEU A 12 2.60 5.84 0.38
CA LEU A 12 2.18 4.45 0.28
C LEU A 12 2.20 3.93 -1.17
N ARG A 13 1.74 4.74 -2.14
CA ARG A 13 1.85 4.43 -3.58
C ARG A 13 3.30 4.32 -4.05
N ASP A 14 4.15 5.26 -3.63
CA ASP A 14 5.58 5.22 -3.96
C ASP A 14 6.23 3.93 -3.42
N ALA A 15 5.87 3.50 -2.20
CA ALA A 15 6.33 2.25 -1.61
C ALA A 15 5.79 1.01 -2.37
N SER A 16 4.52 1.03 -2.80
CA SER A 16 3.95 0.00 -3.68
C SER A 16 4.78 -0.18 -4.96
N MET A 17 5.12 0.93 -5.63
CA MET A 17 5.99 0.89 -6.82
C MET A 17 7.40 0.38 -6.52
N PHE A 18 7.98 0.79 -5.39
CA PHE A 18 9.29 0.28 -4.95
C PHE A 18 9.28 -1.25 -4.83
N PHE A 19 8.27 -1.83 -4.17
CA PHE A 19 8.16 -3.28 -4.05
C PHE A 19 8.02 -3.96 -5.41
N ARG A 20 7.22 -3.42 -6.35
CA ARG A 20 7.14 -3.97 -7.71
C ARG A 20 8.50 -4.00 -8.39
N GLN A 21 9.26 -2.90 -8.31
CA GLN A 21 10.61 -2.82 -8.88
C GLN A 21 11.59 -3.80 -8.22
N VAL A 22 11.49 -4.02 -6.91
CA VAL A 22 12.28 -5.05 -6.22
C VAL A 22 11.91 -6.44 -6.71
N GLY A 23 10.62 -6.73 -6.89
CA GLY A 23 10.15 -8.00 -7.40
C GLY A 23 10.62 -8.29 -8.84
N GLU A 24 10.57 -7.28 -9.71
CA GLU A 24 11.06 -7.37 -11.10
C GLU A 24 12.56 -7.71 -11.16
N GLN A 25 13.37 -7.15 -10.25
CA GLN A 25 14.81 -7.39 -10.19
C GLN A 25 15.19 -8.69 -9.48
N ASN A 26 14.29 -9.27 -8.68
CA ASN A 26 14.58 -10.42 -7.82
C ASN A 26 13.50 -11.51 -8.00
N PRO A 27 13.60 -12.35 -9.05
CA PRO A 27 12.61 -13.39 -9.34
C PRO A 27 12.24 -14.31 -8.16
N PRO A 28 13.17 -14.71 -7.27
CA PRO A 28 12.83 -15.57 -6.13
C PRO A 28 11.85 -14.96 -5.13
N VAL A 29 11.73 -13.63 -5.07
CA VAL A 29 10.83 -12.91 -4.15
C VAL A 29 9.76 -12.11 -4.88
N ALA A 30 9.67 -12.24 -6.21
CA ALA A 30 8.78 -11.43 -7.04
C ALA A 30 7.31 -11.53 -6.61
N GLU A 31 6.84 -12.74 -6.29
CA GLU A 31 5.47 -12.95 -5.83
C GLU A 31 5.20 -12.23 -4.50
N GLN A 32 6.05 -12.42 -3.49
CA GLN A 32 5.92 -11.76 -2.19
C GLN A 32 5.98 -10.23 -2.33
N MET A 33 6.86 -9.70 -3.18
CA MET A 33 6.97 -8.27 -3.40
C MET A 33 5.73 -7.70 -4.11
N ASN A 34 5.13 -8.44 -5.05
CA ASN A 34 3.87 -8.04 -5.67
C ASN A 34 2.70 -8.06 -4.69
N GLN A 35 2.66 -9.03 -3.76
CA GLN A 35 1.67 -9.06 -2.68
C GLN A 35 1.83 -7.85 -1.75
N ASN A 36 3.07 -7.52 -1.35
CA ASN A 36 3.35 -6.33 -0.56
C ASN A 36 2.92 -5.06 -1.30
N ALA A 37 3.26 -4.93 -2.58
CA ALA A 37 2.86 -3.78 -3.39
C ALA A 37 1.33 -3.61 -3.43
N ALA A 38 0.59 -4.70 -3.63
CA ALA A 38 -0.87 -4.68 -3.63
C ALA A 38 -1.45 -4.22 -2.28
N ALA A 39 -0.88 -4.67 -1.16
CA ALA A 39 -1.30 -4.24 0.18
C ALA A 39 -1.08 -2.73 0.39
N TYR A 40 0.08 -2.20 0.01
CA TYR A 40 0.37 -0.77 0.11
C TYR A 40 -0.55 0.08 -0.77
N GLU A 41 -0.87 -0.39 -1.98
CA GLU A 41 -1.83 0.27 -2.87
C GLU A 41 -3.23 0.33 -2.25
N GLN A 42 -3.68 -0.77 -1.65
CA GLN A 42 -4.98 -0.85 -0.99
C GLN A 42 -5.07 0.12 0.20
N VAL A 43 -4.03 0.17 1.05
CA VAL A 43 -3.99 1.12 2.17
C VAL A 43 -3.92 2.57 1.67
N ALA A 44 -3.19 2.85 0.59
CA ALA A 44 -3.16 4.18 -0.01
C ALA A 44 -4.56 4.63 -0.46
N GLN A 45 -5.32 3.73 -1.08
CA GLN A 45 -6.71 3.99 -1.48
C GLN A 45 -7.61 4.24 -0.27
N MET A 46 -7.47 3.47 0.81
CA MET A 46 -8.24 3.67 2.04
C MET A 46 -7.95 5.04 2.67
N VAL A 47 -6.68 5.40 2.81
CA VAL A 47 -6.27 6.69 3.41
C VAL A 47 -6.72 7.88 2.56
N GLU A 48 -6.73 7.74 1.23
CA GLU A 48 -7.20 8.79 0.32
C GLU A 48 -8.72 8.94 0.34
N ALA A 49 -9.46 7.83 0.43
CA ALA A 49 -10.92 7.82 0.41
C ALA A 49 -11.55 8.18 1.76
N ASP A 50 -11.05 7.61 2.85
CA ASP A 50 -11.52 7.83 4.22
C ASP A 50 -10.35 7.71 5.21
N PRO A 51 -9.60 8.81 5.47
CA PRO A 51 -8.42 8.79 6.33
C PRO A 51 -8.71 8.46 7.79
N LEU A 52 -9.99 8.46 8.21
CA LEU A 52 -10.42 8.10 9.57
C LEU A 52 -11.32 6.86 9.56
N GLY A 53 -11.40 6.14 8.43
CA GLY A 53 -12.21 4.96 8.28
C GLY A 53 -11.77 3.85 9.23
N ALA A 54 -12.74 3.19 9.86
CA ALA A 54 -12.47 1.99 10.63
C ALA A 54 -12.13 0.84 9.67
N LEU A 55 -11.05 0.10 9.96
CA LEU A 55 -10.81 -1.17 9.30
C LEU A 55 -11.83 -2.19 9.81
N PRO A 56 -12.34 -3.09 8.96
CA PRO A 56 -13.09 -4.23 9.46
C PRO A 56 -12.22 -4.95 10.49
N ASP A 57 -12.74 -5.18 11.69
CA ASP A 57 -11.99 -5.85 12.74
C ASP A 57 -11.40 -7.15 12.17
N ALA A 58 -10.09 -7.34 12.37
CA ALA A 58 -9.40 -8.60 12.11
C ALA A 58 -9.79 -9.68 13.14
N ALA A 59 -11.07 -9.76 13.47
CA ALA A 59 -11.73 -10.79 14.25
C ALA A 59 -12.88 -11.24 13.34
N GLU A 60 -12.77 -12.33 12.58
CA GLU A 60 -12.64 -13.70 13.07
C GLU A 60 -11.79 -14.51 12.09
N ALA A 61 -10.61 -14.96 12.53
CA ALA A 61 -9.88 -16.09 11.98
C ALA A 61 -9.94 -17.25 12.98
#